data_AF-A0A653BPN7-F1
#
_entry.id   AF-A0A653BPN7-F1
#
_cell.length_a   1.000
_cell.length_b   1.000
_cell.length_c   1.000
_cell.angle_alpha   90.00
_cell.angle_beta   90.00
_cell.angle_gamma   90.00
#
_symmetry.space_group_name_H-M   'P 1'
#
loop_
_entity.id
_entity.type
_entity.pdbx_description
1 polymer ?
#
loop_
_entity_poly.entity_id
_entity_poly.type
_entity_poly.pdbx_seq_one_letter_code
_entity_poly.pdbx_strand_id
1 'polypeptide(L)'
;MYKTLHRIRSKKGVGPLASKESRFREKVTFRTPSPGRYELRAKPDMTVKQWKAPFLVSSKVREMDIDDNPGPGTYDLKKIKKCRRTRFVYNMGHPEMIHCVETVCVPKPVDTCGKCEKLCEGDYWHKDYSTFLCQMCWYEEKTTQETYTAQELKQFKKIRNCSFMHDHEKTRAALRILPQNKINKKIRLENYLDLYLSC
;
A
#
# COMPACT_ATOMS: atom_id res chain seq x y z
N MET A 1 48.39 -8.66 19.74
CA MET A 1 48.24 -8.24 18.33
C MET A 1 48.68 -9.37 17.42
N TYR A 2 47.75 -10.09 16.78
CA TYR A 2 48.09 -11.24 15.93
C TYR A 2 48.35 -10.80 14.48
N LYS A 3 49.50 -11.22 13.94
CA LYS A 3 49.93 -11.02 12.55
C LYS A 3 49.05 -11.84 11.60
N THR A 4 47.94 -11.27 11.12
CA THR A 4 47.07 -11.89 10.08
C THR A 4 47.08 -11.12 8.76
N LEU A 5 48.13 -10.34 8.46
CA LEU A 5 48.15 -9.44 7.29
C LEU A 5 48.84 -9.96 6.04
N HIS A 6 49.38 -11.18 6.02
CA HIS A 6 49.99 -11.73 4.79
C HIS A 6 49.58 -13.18 4.54
N ARG A 7 48.31 -13.38 4.18
CA ARG A 7 47.90 -14.60 3.48
C ARG A 7 47.99 -14.33 1.98
N ILE A 8 48.73 -15.17 1.26
CA ILE A 8 48.80 -15.17 -0.21
C ILE A 8 47.37 -15.29 -0.72
N ARG A 9 46.79 -14.19 -1.20
CA ARG A 9 45.46 -14.19 -1.84
C ARG A 9 45.62 -14.87 -3.20
N SER A 10 44.64 -15.68 -3.58
CA SER A 10 44.65 -16.32 -4.89
C SER A 10 44.76 -15.23 -5.98
N LYS A 11 45.58 -15.45 -7.02
CA LYS A 11 45.68 -14.53 -8.17
C LYS A 11 44.33 -14.32 -8.89
N LYS A 12 43.31 -15.12 -8.55
CA LYS A 12 41.96 -15.06 -9.14
C LYS A 12 41.02 -14.08 -8.43
N GLY A 13 41.48 -13.40 -7.36
CA GLY A 13 40.68 -12.40 -6.65
C GLY A 13 39.50 -12.95 -5.84
N VAL A 14 39.37 -14.28 -5.73
CA VAL A 14 38.30 -14.95 -4.98
C VAL A 14 38.85 -15.89 -3.92
N GLY A 15 38.08 -16.10 -2.85
CA GLY A 15 38.43 -17.01 -1.75
C GLY A 15 38.44 -18.48 -2.17
N PRO A 16 39.11 -19.36 -1.41
CA PRO A 16 39.27 -20.78 -1.77
C PRO A 16 37.96 -21.57 -1.85
N LEU A 17 36.89 -21.10 -1.20
CA LEU A 17 35.57 -21.74 -1.18
C LEU A 17 34.59 -21.14 -2.22
N ALA A 18 35.04 -20.20 -3.07
CA ALA A 18 34.18 -19.62 -4.09
C ALA A 18 33.94 -20.62 -5.24
N SER A 19 32.68 -20.86 -5.59
CA SER A 19 32.32 -21.67 -6.77
C SER A 19 32.87 -21.02 -8.05
N LYS A 20 33.47 -21.85 -8.91
CA LYS A 20 34.05 -21.45 -10.21
C LYS A 20 33.15 -21.82 -11.39
N GLU A 21 31.99 -22.42 -11.13
CA GLU A 21 31.04 -22.77 -12.19
C GLU A 21 30.43 -21.51 -12.80
N SER A 22 30.09 -21.57 -14.10
CA SER A 22 29.38 -20.49 -14.76
C SER A 22 28.03 -20.29 -14.06
N ARG A 23 27.77 -19.07 -13.57
CA ARG A 23 26.52 -18.73 -12.88
C ARG A 23 25.27 -19.06 -13.72
N PHE A 24 25.41 -19.04 -15.05
CA PHE A 24 24.37 -19.41 -15.99
C PHE A 24 24.75 -20.71 -16.70
N ARG A 25 23.80 -21.65 -16.75
CA ARG A 25 23.89 -22.82 -17.64
C ARG A 25 23.84 -22.33 -19.09
N GLU A 26 24.55 -23.01 -19.99
CA GLU A 26 24.50 -22.71 -21.42
C GLU A 26 23.04 -22.66 -21.89
N LYS A 27 22.72 -21.64 -22.71
CA LYS A 27 21.36 -21.41 -23.18
C LYS A 27 20.91 -22.59 -24.03
N VAL A 28 20.07 -23.46 -23.47
CA VAL A 28 19.33 -24.46 -24.24
C VAL A 28 18.35 -23.71 -25.14
N THR A 29 18.69 -23.57 -26.41
CA THR A 29 17.79 -22.96 -27.40
C THR A 29 16.74 -23.99 -27.80
N PHE A 30 15.60 -23.99 -27.12
CA PHE A 30 14.41 -24.66 -27.63
C PHE A 30 13.99 -23.96 -28.93
N ARG A 31 14.10 -24.64 -30.06
CA ARG A 31 13.60 -24.15 -31.35
C ARG A 31 12.08 -24.33 -31.41
N THR A 32 11.34 -23.49 -30.69
CA THR A 32 9.89 -23.41 -30.87
C THR A 32 9.63 -22.85 -32.28
N PRO A 33 8.80 -23.50 -33.11
CA PRO A 33 8.48 -22.96 -34.44
C PRO A 33 7.81 -21.59 -34.29
N SER A 34 8.10 -20.70 -35.24
CA SER A 34 7.40 -19.41 -35.33
C SER A 34 5.90 -19.66 -35.57
N PRO A 35 5.01 -18.73 -35.17
CA PRO A 35 3.56 -18.87 -35.34
C PRO A 35 3.09 -19.21 -36.77
N GLY A 36 3.87 -18.87 -37.80
CA GLY A 36 3.57 -19.20 -39.21
C GLY A 36 4.14 -20.53 -39.71
N ARG A 37 4.89 -21.27 -38.87
CA ARG A 37 5.52 -22.56 -39.23
C ARG A 37 4.74 -23.78 -38.74
N TYR A 38 3.58 -23.56 -38.12
CA TYR A 38 2.67 -24.64 -37.77
C TYR A 38 1.92 -25.07 -39.04
N GLU A 39 2.18 -26.30 -39.50
CA GLU A 39 1.37 -26.90 -40.55
C GLU A 39 0.00 -27.27 -39.97
N LEU A 40 -1.03 -26.51 -40.34
CA LEU A 40 -2.41 -26.89 -40.06
C LEU A 40 -2.72 -28.12 -40.91
N ARG A 41 -2.64 -29.32 -40.32
CA ARG A 41 -3.16 -30.53 -40.97
C ARG A 41 -4.66 -30.37 -41.11
N ALA A 42 -5.11 -29.91 -42.27
CA ALA A 42 -6.52 -29.89 -42.62
C ALA A 42 -7.01 -31.34 -42.62
N LYS A 43 -7.78 -31.73 -41.61
CA LYS A 43 -8.48 -33.02 -41.63
C LYS A 43 -9.59 -32.91 -42.69
N PRO A 44 -9.59 -33.72 -43.75
CA PRO A 44 -10.51 -33.55 -44.87
C PRO A 44 -11.99 -33.76 -44.51
N ASP A 45 -12.30 -34.34 -43.34
CA ASP A 45 -13.68 -34.75 -42.98
C ASP A 45 -14.29 -34.01 -41.79
N MET A 46 -13.84 -32.79 -41.47
CA MET A 46 -14.50 -31.99 -40.44
C MET A 46 -15.65 -31.20 -41.05
N THR A 47 -16.86 -31.77 -41.02
CA THR A 47 -18.09 -31.04 -41.31
C THR A 47 -18.20 -29.86 -40.34
N VAL A 48 -18.02 -28.64 -40.84
CA VAL A 48 -18.21 -27.43 -40.03
C VAL A 48 -19.70 -27.36 -39.69
N LYS A 49 -20.04 -27.71 -38.44
CA LYS A 49 -21.42 -27.65 -37.94
C LYS A 49 -21.92 -26.22 -38.19
N GLN A 50 -22.95 -26.04 -39.01
CA GLN A 50 -23.51 -24.71 -39.26
C GLN A 50 -23.97 -24.12 -37.92
N TRP A 51 -23.33 -23.01 -37.52
CA TRP A 51 -23.66 -22.34 -36.26
C TRP A 51 -25.09 -21.81 -36.36
N LYS A 52 -25.93 -22.22 -35.41
CA LYS A 52 -27.33 -21.79 -35.35
C LYS A 52 -27.39 -20.31 -34.96
N ALA A 53 -28.14 -19.57 -35.76
CA ALA A 53 -28.54 -18.15 -35.67
C ALA A 53 -27.41 -17.10 -35.83
N PRO A 54 -27.60 -16.07 -36.68
CA PRO A 54 -26.68 -14.94 -36.76
C PRO A 54 -26.65 -14.17 -35.43
N PHE A 55 -25.55 -13.46 -35.19
CA PHE A 55 -25.40 -12.59 -34.02
C PHE A 55 -26.64 -11.68 -33.86
N LEU A 56 -27.12 -11.52 -32.62
CA LEU A 56 -28.27 -10.68 -32.20
C LEU A 56 -29.69 -11.24 -32.40
N VAL A 57 -29.89 -12.47 -32.88
CA VAL A 57 -31.26 -12.98 -33.11
C VAL A 57 -31.99 -13.46 -31.85
N SER A 58 -31.28 -13.86 -30.78
CA SER A 58 -31.92 -14.43 -29.57
C SER A 58 -31.64 -13.68 -28.26
N SER A 59 -30.84 -12.62 -28.28
CA SER A 59 -30.50 -11.88 -27.06
C SER A 59 -31.51 -10.75 -26.86
N LYS A 60 -32.34 -10.82 -25.82
CA LYS A 60 -33.06 -9.64 -25.30
C LYS A 60 -32.00 -8.56 -25.10
N VAL A 61 -32.15 -7.42 -25.79
CA VAL A 61 -31.31 -6.24 -25.57
C VAL A 61 -31.51 -5.86 -24.11
N ARG A 62 -30.49 -6.08 -23.27
CA ARG A 62 -30.49 -5.54 -21.92
C ARG A 62 -30.23 -4.06 -22.08
N GLU A 63 -31.17 -3.22 -21.65
CA GLU A 63 -30.88 -1.82 -21.39
C GLU A 63 -29.73 -1.81 -20.38
N MET A 64 -28.58 -1.29 -20.80
CA MET A 64 -27.45 -1.13 -19.90
C MET A 64 -27.75 0.06 -19.00
N ASP A 65 -27.63 -0.12 -17.69
CA ASP A 65 -27.68 1.00 -16.76
C ASP A 65 -26.67 2.07 -17.22
N ILE A 66 -27.12 3.33 -17.26
CA ILE A 66 -26.25 4.45 -17.59
C ILE A 66 -25.22 4.55 -16.48
N ASP A 67 -23.97 4.22 -16.80
CA ASP A 67 -22.86 4.32 -15.85
C ASP A 67 -22.45 5.80 -15.74
N ASP A 68 -22.72 6.43 -14.60
CA ASP A 68 -22.28 7.79 -14.26
C ASP A 68 -20.77 7.86 -14.01
N ASN A 69 -20.05 6.73 -14.07
CA ASN A 69 -18.60 6.73 -13.97
C ASN A 69 -17.99 7.51 -15.14
N PRO A 70 -17.12 8.50 -14.86
CA PRO A 70 -16.42 9.23 -15.91
C PRO A 70 -15.66 8.25 -16.82
N GLY A 71 -15.77 8.49 -18.13
CA GLY A 71 -15.04 7.72 -19.12
C GLY A 71 -13.51 7.79 -18.91
N PRO A 72 -12.76 6.79 -19.41
CA PRO A 72 -11.30 6.83 -19.38
C PRO A 72 -10.83 8.05 -20.20
N GLY A 73 -10.24 9.04 -19.52
CA GLY A 73 -9.78 10.30 -20.12
C GLY A 73 -10.52 11.56 -19.63
N THR A 74 -11.65 11.41 -18.92
CA THR A 74 -12.37 12.54 -18.31
C THR A 74 -11.63 13.13 -17.10
N TYR A 75 -10.77 12.33 -16.45
CA TYR A 75 -9.99 12.77 -15.29
C TYR A 75 -8.81 13.66 -15.72
N ASP A 76 -8.82 14.93 -15.29
CA ASP A 76 -7.72 15.86 -15.56
C ASP A 76 -6.55 15.65 -14.57
N LEU A 77 -5.63 14.76 -14.95
CA LEU A 77 -4.45 14.44 -14.15
C LEU A 77 -3.51 15.64 -13.93
N LYS A 78 -3.58 16.69 -14.76
CA LYS A 78 -2.73 17.88 -14.63
C LYS A 78 -3.11 18.74 -13.42
N LYS A 79 -4.37 18.66 -12.98
CA LYS A 79 -4.86 19.35 -11.79
C LYS A 79 -4.40 18.67 -10.49
N ILE A 80 -4.03 17.40 -10.56
CA ILE A 80 -3.66 16.62 -9.38
C ILE A 80 -2.16 16.75 -9.12
N LYS A 81 -1.79 17.48 -8.07
CA LYS A 81 -0.39 17.60 -7.63
C LYS A 81 -0.15 16.67 -6.44
N LYS A 82 0.93 15.88 -6.51
CA LYS A 82 1.42 15.12 -5.35
C LYS A 82 2.10 16.10 -4.40
N CYS A 83 1.59 16.21 -3.18
CA CYS A 83 2.14 17.08 -2.15
C CYS A 83 3.46 16.49 -1.60
N ARG A 84 3.55 15.16 -1.45
CA ARG A 84 4.69 14.46 -0.83
C ARG A 84 4.95 13.10 -1.46
N ARG A 85 6.07 12.46 -1.08
CA ARG A 85 6.40 11.06 -1.40
C ARG A 85 6.06 10.15 -0.22
N THR A 86 5.77 8.88 -0.49
CA THR A 86 5.62 7.86 0.57
C THR A 86 6.90 7.75 1.37
N ARG A 87 6.76 7.72 2.69
CA ARG A 87 7.88 7.66 3.63
C ARG A 87 8.16 6.22 4.03
N PHE A 88 9.43 5.87 4.13
CA PHE A 88 9.89 4.54 4.52
C PHE A 88 10.98 4.64 5.59
N VAL A 89 10.99 3.69 6.52
CA VAL A 89 12.13 3.40 7.41
C VAL A 89 12.94 2.28 6.76
N TYR A 90 14.25 2.44 6.70
CA TYR A 90 15.15 1.46 6.09
C TYR A 90 15.92 0.70 7.17
N ASN A 91 15.43 -0.50 7.51
CA ASN A 91 16.09 -1.39 8.47
C ASN A 91 16.76 -2.54 7.72
N MET A 92 18.07 -2.42 7.46
CA MET A 92 18.96 -3.47 6.94
C MET A 92 18.34 -4.42 5.88
N GLY A 93 17.76 -3.85 4.82
CA GLY A 93 17.24 -4.61 3.67
C GLY A 93 15.72 -4.80 3.63
N HIS A 94 15.01 -4.48 4.71
CA HIS A 94 13.55 -4.51 4.74
C HIS A 94 12.99 -3.09 4.96
N PRO A 95 12.63 -2.39 3.87
CA PRO A 95 11.99 -1.09 3.99
C PRO A 95 10.56 -1.26 4.52
N GLU A 96 10.23 -0.55 5.59
CA GLU A 96 8.89 -0.51 6.18
C GLU A 96 8.25 0.85 5.93
N MET A 97 6.97 0.85 5.55
CA MET A 97 6.24 2.10 5.26
C MET A 97 5.93 2.82 6.57
N ILE A 98 6.30 4.10 6.67
CA ILE A 98 5.87 4.94 7.79
C ILE A 98 4.39 5.27 7.58
N HIS A 99 3.55 4.86 8.51
CA HIS A 99 2.12 5.12 8.43
C HIS A 99 1.83 6.61 8.63
N CYS A 100 0.90 7.14 7.82
CA CYS A 100 0.40 8.50 7.96
C CYS A 100 -0.35 8.71 9.28
N VAL A 101 -1.05 7.67 9.76
CA VAL A 101 -1.79 7.67 11.03
C VAL A 101 -1.15 6.63 11.93
N GLU A 102 -0.67 7.05 13.09
CA GLU A 102 -0.14 6.16 14.12
C GLU A 102 -1.29 5.40 14.80
N THR A 103 -1.08 4.12 15.10
CA THR A 103 -2.12 3.26 15.71
C THR A 103 -1.70 2.85 17.11
N VAL A 104 -2.46 3.26 18.13
CA VAL A 104 -2.22 2.88 19.52
C VAL A 104 -3.22 1.82 19.96
N CYS A 105 -2.69 0.80 20.63
CA CYS A 105 -3.45 -0.32 21.15
C CYS A 105 -3.71 -0.11 22.65
N VAL A 106 -4.95 0.25 23.01
CA VAL A 106 -5.36 0.46 24.41
C VAL A 106 -6.67 -0.28 24.66
N PRO A 107 -6.81 -1.02 25.79
CA PRO A 107 -8.05 -1.69 26.17
C PRO A 107 -9.28 -0.78 26.26
N LYS A 108 -9.07 0.45 26.73
CA LYS A 108 -10.08 1.49 26.83
C LYS A 108 -9.43 2.82 26.48
N PRO A 109 -9.95 3.58 25.50
CA PRO A 109 -9.42 4.89 25.17
C PRO A 109 -9.62 5.85 26.35
N VAL A 110 -8.57 6.58 26.69
CA VAL A 110 -8.55 7.56 27.79
C VAL A 110 -8.15 8.96 27.32
N ASP A 111 -7.76 9.10 26.05
CA ASP A 111 -7.20 10.34 25.53
C ASP A 111 -8.29 11.41 25.38
N THR A 112 -8.14 12.50 26.12
CA THR A 112 -9.06 13.64 26.11
C THR A 112 -8.46 14.83 25.37
N CYS A 113 -9.28 15.56 24.63
CA CYS A 113 -8.86 16.76 23.92
C CYS A 113 -8.49 17.88 24.91
N GLY A 114 -7.34 18.53 24.74
CA GLY A 114 -6.91 19.63 25.60
C GLY A 114 -7.71 20.93 25.43
N LYS A 115 -8.50 21.09 24.36
CA LYS A 115 -9.33 22.29 24.11
C LYS A 115 -10.78 22.12 24.56
N CYS A 116 -11.39 20.97 24.27
CA CYS A 116 -12.81 20.73 24.57
C CYS A 116 -13.07 19.69 25.65
N GLU A 117 -12.02 19.07 26.20
CA GLU A 117 -12.05 18.09 27.31
C GLU A 117 -12.88 16.82 27.03
N LYS A 118 -13.40 16.66 25.82
CA LYS A 118 -14.12 15.47 25.38
C LYS A 118 -13.14 14.35 25.03
N LEU A 119 -13.59 13.11 25.19
CA LEU A 119 -12.87 11.93 24.74
C LEU A 119 -12.63 12.00 23.23
N CYS A 120 -11.40 11.78 22.79
CA CYS A 120 -11.05 11.76 21.38
C CYS A 120 -11.59 10.51 20.68
N GLU A 121 -12.57 10.69 19.81
CA GLU A 121 -13.12 9.63 18.97
C GLU A 121 -12.50 9.65 17.57
N GLY A 122 -12.34 8.47 16.97
CA GLY A 122 -11.83 8.33 15.60
C GLY A 122 -10.35 8.67 15.47
N ASP A 123 -10.03 9.54 14.51
CA ASP A 123 -8.68 10.02 14.29
C ASP A 123 -8.49 11.38 14.97
N TYR A 124 -7.40 11.53 15.71
CA TYR A 124 -7.08 12.75 16.45
C TYR A 124 -5.58 13.07 16.34
N TRP A 125 -5.14 14.16 16.96
CA TRP A 125 -3.76 14.64 16.88
C TRP A 125 -3.10 14.63 18.25
N HIS A 126 -1.81 14.31 18.29
CA HIS A 126 -1.01 14.37 19.51
C HIS A 126 0.31 15.12 19.29
N LYS A 127 0.79 15.79 20.35
CA LYS A 127 2.16 16.31 20.46
C LYS A 127 2.89 15.48 21.52
N ASP A 128 3.84 14.66 21.08
CA ASP A 128 4.67 13.79 21.95
C ASP A 128 3.88 12.90 22.92
N TYR A 129 2.65 12.52 22.57
CA TYR A 129 1.74 11.73 23.41
C TYR A 129 1.37 12.38 24.76
N SER A 130 1.55 13.70 24.89
CA SER A 130 1.24 14.44 26.11
C SER A 130 -0.01 15.31 25.97
N THR A 131 -0.14 16.01 24.84
CA THR A 131 -1.32 16.82 24.53
C THR A 131 -2.04 16.25 23.32
N PHE A 132 -3.38 16.23 23.40
CA PHE A 132 -4.25 15.69 22.35
C PHE A 132 -5.24 16.75 21.86
N LEU A 133 -5.54 16.71 20.56
CA LEU A 133 -6.57 17.53 19.93
C LEU A 133 -7.49 16.65 19.11
N CYS A 134 -8.80 16.76 19.37
CA CYS A 134 -9.80 16.10 18.54
C CYS A 134 -9.84 16.75 17.14
N GLN A 135 -10.48 16.08 16.19
CA GLN A 135 -10.54 16.54 14.81
C GLN A 135 -11.12 17.94 14.64
N MET A 136 -12.19 18.29 15.37
CA MET A 136 -12.82 19.60 15.27
C MET A 136 -11.89 20.71 15.80
N CYS A 137 -11.35 20.53 17.00
CA CYS A 137 -10.43 21.49 17.60
C CYS A 137 -9.13 21.63 16.79
N TRP A 138 -8.67 20.56 16.15
CA TRP A 138 -7.52 20.62 15.25
C TRP A 138 -7.77 21.54 14.05
N TYR A 139 -8.93 21.42 13.40
CA TYR A 139 -9.27 22.29 12.27
C TYR A 139 -9.47 23.74 12.70
N GLU A 140 -10.10 23.97 13.85
CA GLU A 140 -10.20 25.30 14.44
C GLU A 140 -8.81 25.91 14.66
N GLU A 141 -7.90 25.22 15.36
CA GLU A 141 -6.53 25.72 15.58
C GLU A 141 -5.74 25.96 14.30
N LYS A 142 -5.95 25.14 13.26
CA LYS A 142 -5.31 25.36 11.95
C LYS A 142 -5.76 26.69 11.32
N THR A 143 -6.98 27.14 11.62
CA THR A 143 -7.54 28.39 11.11
C THR A 143 -7.26 29.58 12.03
N THR A 144 -7.48 29.45 13.34
CA THR A 144 -7.44 30.57 14.29
C THR A 144 -6.07 30.75 14.97
N GLN A 145 -5.30 29.68 15.15
CA GLN A 145 -3.98 29.68 15.82
C GLN A 145 -4.00 30.37 17.20
N GLU A 146 -5.06 30.15 17.97
CA GLU A 146 -5.26 30.77 19.29
C GLU A 146 -4.35 30.18 20.36
N THR A 147 -4.20 28.85 20.37
CA THR A 147 -3.47 28.15 21.44
C THR A 147 -2.10 27.67 20.99
N TYR A 148 -1.95 27.31 19.71
CA TYR A 148 -0.70 26.82 19.16
C TYR A 148 -0.23 27.65 17.99
N THR A 149 1.07 27.93 17.97
CA THR A 149 1.70 28.58 16.83
C THR A 149 1.77 27.65 15.61
N ALA A 150 1.86 28.23 14.41
CA ALA A 150 2.01 27.45 13.18
C ALA A 150 3.22 26.51 13.17
N GLN A 151 4.27 26.78 13.95
CA GLN A 151 5.43 25.89 14.09
C GLN A 151 5.11 24.68 14.99
N GLU A 152 4.39 24.90 16.07
CA GLU A 152 3.98 23.83 16.98
C GLU A 152 2.96 22.91 16.33
N LEU A 153 2.01 23.47 15.56
CA LEU A 153 1.05 22.67 14.79
C LEU A 153 1.76 21.70 13.83
N LYS A 154 2.95 22.01 13.30
CA LYS A 154 3.71 21.07 12.46
C LYS A 154 4.26 19.86 13.21
N GLN A 155 4.39 19.94 14.54
CA GLN A 155 4.89 18.86 15.38
C GLN A 155 3.81 17.84 15.70
N PHE A 156 2.53 18.22 15.61
CA PHE A 156 1.44 17.30 15.88
C PHE A 156 1.37 16.20 14.81
N LYS A 157 1.20 14.97 15.29
CA LYS A 157 1.01 13.80 14.44
C LYS A 157 -0.38 13.25 14.62
N LYS A 158 -0.89 12.64 13.55
CA LYS A 158 -2.22 12.03 13.52
C LYS A 158 -2.15 10.62 14.10
N ILE A 159 -3.08 10.30 14.98
CA ILE A 159 -3.12 9.05 15.75
C ILE A 159 -4.54 8.51 15.80
N ARG A 160 -4.68 7.19 15.96
CA ARG A 160 -5.97 6.52 16.15
C ARG A 160 -5.85 5.34 17.10
N ASN A 161 -7.00 4.94 17.64
CA ASN A 161 -7.12 3.75 18.47
C ASN A 161 -7.23 2.46 17.63
N CYS A 162 -6.83 1.33 18.22
CA CYS A 162 -6.85 0.00 17.58
C CYS A 162 -8.24 -0.60 17.32
N SER A 163 -9.32 0.10 17.72
CA SER A 163 -10.71 -0.38 17.65
C SER A 163 -11.15 -0.85 16.26
N PHE A 164 -10.55 -0.34 15.17
CA PHE A 164 -10.89 -0.80 13.81
C PHE A 164 -10.27 -2.17 13.44
N MET A 165 -9.23 -2.62 14.16
CA MET A 165 -8.48 -3.85 13.85
C MET A 165 -8.94 -5.01 14.74
N HIS A 166 -9.14 -4.73 16.02
CA HIS A 166 -9.50 -5.71 17.03
C HIS A 166 -10.30 -5.06 18.18
N ASP A 167 -11.08 -5.89 18.86
CA ASP A 167 -11.80 -5.54 20.08
C ASP A 167 -11.04 -6.06 21.29
N HIS A 168 -11.13 -5.35 22.41
CA HIS A 168 -10.53 -5.73 23.68
C HIS A 168 -11.53 -6.30 24.70
N GLU A 169 -12.84 -6.11 24.49
CA GLU A 169 -13.88 -6.53 25.46
C GLU A 169 -13.57 -6.11 26.91
N LYS A 170 -12.98 -4.91 27.10
CA LYS A 170 -12.52 -4.36 28.39
C LYS A 170 -11.37 -5.11 29.06
N THR A 171 -10.71 -6.04 28.36
CA THR A 171 -9.54 -6.78 28.85
C THR A 171 -8.28 -6.42 28.06
N ARG A 172 -7.12 -6.97 28.47
CA ARG A 172 -5.87 -6.84 27.71
C ARG A 172 -5.81 -7.75 26.47
N ALA A 173 -6.68 -8.77 26.41
CA ALA A 173 -6.76 -9.64 25.25
C ALA A 173 -7.36 -8.87 24.06
N ALA A 174 -7.02 -9.26 22.84
CA ALA A 174 -7.47 -8.61 21.62
C ALA A 174 -8.06 -9.63 20.64
N LEU A 175 -9.35 -9.50 20.35
CA LEU A 175 -10.06 -10.30 19.35
C LEU A 175 -10.03 -9.58 18.00
N ARG A 176 -9.35 -10.18 17.01
CA ARG A 176 -9.21 -9.58 15.68
C ARG A 176 -10.55 -9.52 14.97
N ILE A 177 -11.02 -8.30 14.68
CA ILE A 177 -12.23 -8.04 13.88
C ILE A 177 -11.89 -8.14 12.39
N LEU A 178 -10.73 -7.59 11.99
CA LEU A 178 -10.28 -7.58 10.60
C LEU A 178 -9.10 -8.54 10.35
N PRO A 179 -9.09 -9.24 9.20
CA PRO A 179 -7.94 -10.02 8.77
C PRO A 179 -6.77 -9.11 8.37
N GLN A 180 -5.53 -9.59 8.55
CA GLN A 180 -4.31 -8.81 8.33
C GLN A 180 -4.24 -8.18 6.94
N ASN A 181 -4.68 -8.90 5.91
CA ASN A 181 -4.65 -8.42 4.53
C ASN A 181 -5.53 -7.18 4.33
N LYS A 182 -6.70 -7.12 4.98
CA LYS A 182 -7.59 -5.95 4.92
C LYS A 182 -7.00 -4.76 5.68
N ILE A 183 -6.38 -5.02 6.83
CA ILE A 183 -5.66 -4.00 7.61
C ILE A 183 -4.53 -3.40 6.77
N ASN A 184 -3.66 -4.24 6.20
CA ASN A 184 -2.55 -3.80 5.36
C ASN A 184 -3.04 -3.03 4.13
N LYS A 185 -4.15 -3.46 3.52
CA LYS A 185 -4.77 -2.74 2.40
C LYS A 185 -5.27 -1.36 2.83
N LYS A 186 -5.94 -1.26 3.98
CA LYS A 186 -6.41 0.03 4.54
C LYS A 186 -5.23 0.98 4.78
N ILE A 187 -4.19 0.52 5.47
CA ILE A 187 -2.98 1.31 5.72
C ILE A 187 -2.35 1.80 4.42
N ARG A 188 -2.23 0.93 3.40
CA ARG A 188 -1.68 1.33 2.08
C ARG A 188 -2.52 2.40 1.40
N LEU A 189 -3.86 2.29 1.47
CA LEU A 189 -4.77 3.28 0.88
C LEU A 189 -4.68 4.61 1.62
N GLU A 190 -4.65 4.61 2.94
CA GLU A 190 -4.50 5.83 3.75
C GLU A 190 -3.18 6.55 3.42
N ASN A 191 -2.07 5.81 3.37
CA ASN A 191 -0.77 6.37 2.98
C ASN A 191 -0.72 6.87 1.54
N TYR A 192 -1.45 6.24 0.62
CA TYR A 192 -1.56 6.69 -0.77
C TYR A 192 -2.35 7.99 -0.87
N LEU A 193 -3.47 8.11 -0.16
CA LEU A 193 -4.32 9.30 -0.17
C LEU A 193 -3.63 10.50 0.50
N ASP A 194 -2.83 10.28 1.54
CA ASP A 194 -2.05 11.33 2.20
C ASP A 194 -1.14 12.10 1.22
N LEU A 195 -0.65 11.43 0.17
CA LEU A 195 0.17 12.07 -0.87
C LEU A 195 -0.53 13.21 -1.59
N TYR A 196 -1.87 13.24 -1.58
CA TYR A 196 -2.69 14.18 -2.31
C TYR A 196 -3.49 15.13 -1.41
N LEU A 197 -3.72 14.76 -0.14
CA LEU A 197 -4.54 15.54 0.79
C LEU A 197 -3.73 16.53 1.64
N SER A 198 -2.43 16.32 1.83
CA SER A 198 -1.59 17.11 2.74
C SER A 198 -0.93 18.33 2.07
N CYS A 199 -1.70 19.08 1.28
CA CYS A 199 -1.41 20.45 0.87
C CYS A 199 -2.34 21.37 1.69
#